data_AF-A0A957VQ59-F1
#
_entry.id   AF-A0A957VQ59-F1
#
_cell.length_a   1.000
_cell.length_b   1.000
_cell.length_c   1.000
_cell.angle_alpha   90.00
_cell.angle_beta   90.00
_cell.angle_gamma   90.00
#
_symmetry.space_group_name_H-M   'P 1'
#
loop_
_entity.id
_entity.type
_entity.pdbx_description
1 polymer ?
#
loop_
_entity_poly.entity_id
_entity_poly.type
_entity_poly.pdbx_seq_one_letter_code
_entity_poly.pdbx_strand_id
1 'polypeptide(L)'
;MQNESLSWKERILSRPGPPSDDRSRMRQVMNSLVLHLHPAKVPAPALRFSYTWGLGGISTILALLLIVTGVLLMFRYDASVERAYTSIQVLETEVAFGS
;
A
#
# COMPACT_ATOMS: atom_id res chain seq x y z
N MET A 1 -20.90 1.94 -49.04
CA MET A 1 -21.24 0.90 -48.03
C MET A 1 -20.79 1.43 -46.68
N GLN A 2 -21.71 1.44 -45.70
CA GLN A 2 -21.63 2.15 -44.42
C GLN A 2 -20.36 1.85 -43.62
N ASN A 3 -19.73 2.92 -43.16
CA ASN A 3 -18.64 2.94 -42.18
C ASN A 3 -19.25 2.81 -40.78
N GLU A 4 -19.34 1.60 -40.25
CA GLU A 4 -19.77 1.35 -38.87
C GLU A 4 -18.57 1.61 -37.95
N SER A 5 -18.39 2.87 -37.55
CA SER A 5 -17.37 3.26 -36.58
C SER A 5 -17.67 2.57 -35.24
N LEU A 6 -16.89 1.54 -34.93
CA LEU A 6 -16.98 0.77 -33.69
C LEU A 6 -17.07 1.71 -32.50
N SER A 7 -18.20 1.61 -31.79
CA SER A 7 -18.58 2.47 -30.68
C SER A 7 -17.55 2.36 -29.58
N TRP A 8 -17.13 3.49 -29.02
CA TRP A 8 -16.12 3.57 -27.95
C TRP A 8 -16.44 2.70 -26.72
N LYS A 9 -17.71 2.33 -26.55
CA LYS A 9 -18.18 1.39 -25.54
C LYS A 9 -17.59 -0.01 -25.71
N GLU A 10 -17.45 -0.50 -26.95
CA GLU A 10 -16.83 -1.81 -27.26
C GLU A 10 -15.31 -1.81 -26.98
N ARG A 11 -14.66 -0.65 -27.17
CA ARG A 11 -13.23 -0.46 -26.84
C ARG A 11 -12.96 -0.48 -25.33
N ILE A 12 -13.94 -0.11 -24.50
CA ILE A 12 -13.82 -0.11 -23.03
C ILE A 12 -14.18 -1.49 -22.44
N LEU A 13 -15.13 -2.20 -23.05
CA LEU A 13 -15.57 -3.53 -22.60
C LEU A 13 -14.65 -4.68 -23.04
N SER A 14 -13.79 -4.43 -24.02
CA SER A 14 -12.79 -5.41 -24.47
C SER A 14 -11.74 -5.64 -23.38
N ARG A 15 -11.93 -6.70 -22.59
CA ARG A 15 -10.87 -7.24 -21.72
C ARG A 15 -9.65 -7.57 -22.61
N PRO A 16 -8.45 -7.04 -22.31
CA PRO A 16 -7.24 -7.48 -23.00
C PRO A 16 -7.18 -9.01 -22.93
N GLY A 17 -7.05 -9.67 -24.08
CA GLY A 17 -6.91 -11.11 -24.13
C GLY A 17 -5.73 -11.60 -23.29
N PRO A 18 -5.75 -12.86 -22.81
CA PRO A 18 -4.64 -13.42 -22.06
C PRO A 18 -3.32 -13.23 -22.81
N PRO A 19 -2.24 -12.80 -22.13
CA PRO A 19 -0.99 -12.43 -22.78
C PRO A 19 -0.44 -13.60 -23.57
N SER A 20 -0.22 -13.40 -24.87
CA SER A 20 0.21 -14.44 -25.81
C SER A 20 1.71 -14.78 -25.72
N ASP A 21 2.50 -13.95 -25.02
CA ASP A 21 3.96 -14.08 -24.92
C ASP A 21 4.49 -13.64 -23.54
N ASP A 22 5.52 -14.30 -23.01
CA ASP A 22 6.16 -14.01 -21.72
C ASP A 22 6.63 -12.55 -21.62
N ARG A 23 7.11 -11.98 -22.73
CA ARG A 23 7.53 -10.57 -22.81
C ARG A 23 6.37 -9.58 -22.67
N SER A 24 5.20 -9.91 -23.23
CA SER A 24 4.00 -9.07 -23.13
C SER A 24 3.44 -9.03 -21.70
N ARG A 25 3.52 -10.16 -20.99
CA ARG A 25 3.19 -10.26 -19.56
C ARG A 25 4.17 -9.47 -18.70
N MET A 26 5.48 -9.57 -18.99
CA MET A 26 6.50 -8.79 -18.28
C MET A 26 6.31 -7.28 -18.44
N ARG A 27 5.93 -6.81 -19.64
CA ARG A 27 5.66 -5.39 -19.90
C ARG A 27 4.44 -4.87 -19.13
N GLN A 28 3.38 -5.67 -18.99
CA GLN A 28 2.23 -5.30 -18.13
C GLN A 28 2.61 -5.24 -16.65
N VAL A 29 3.50 -6.12 -16.20
CA VAL A 29 4.00 -6.15 -14.82
C VAL A 29 4.88 -4.93 -14.52
N MET A 30 5.80 -4.58 -15.42
CA MET A 30 6.70 -3.43 -15.25
C MET A 30 5.99 -2.07 -15.38
N ASN A 31 4.90 -2.00 -16.15
CA ASN A 31 4.15 -0.76 -16.37
C ASN A 31 3.09 -0.48 -15.28
N SER A 32 2.93 -1.34 -14.27
CA SER A 32 2.04 -1.08 -13.15
C SER A 32 2.81 -1.08 -11.83
N LEU A 33 2.63 -0.03 -11.02
CA LEU A 33 3.28 0.09 -9.70
C LEU A 33 2.90 -1.06 -8.75
N VAL A 34 1.69 -1.59 -8.89
CA VAL A 34 1.17 -2.71 -8.08
C VAL A 34 1.83 -4.04 -8.48
N LEU A 35 1.95 -4.31 -9.78
CA LEU A 35 2.66 -5.50 -10.31
C LEU A 35 4.19 -5.38 -10.23
N HIS A 36 4.75 -4.17 -10.04
CA HIS A 36 6.16 -4.00 -9.72
C HIS A 36 6.48 -4.47 -8.29
N LEU A 37 5.55 -4.23 -7.36
CA LEU A 37 5.69 -4.64 -5.96
C LEU A 37 5.26 -6.10 -5.72
N HIS A 38 4.30 -6.61 -6.49
CA HIS A 38 3.80 -7.97 -6.37
C HIS A 38 4.51 -8.91 -7.36
N PRO A 39 5.40 -9.82 -6.90
CA PRO A 39 6.08 -10.76 -7.79
C PRO A 39 5.07 -11.63 -8.55
N ALA A 40 5.06 -11.52 -9.88
CA ALA A 40 4.09 -12.19 -10.77
C ALA A 40 4.16 -13.73 -10.74
N LYS A 41 5.19 -14.30 -10.13
CA LYS A 41 5.32 -15.73 -9.86
C LYS A 41 5.94 -15.92 -8.48
N VAL A 42 5.19 -16.53 -7.56
CA VAL A 42 5.69 -16.96 -6.25
C VAL A 42 5.82 -18.48 -6.28
N PRO A 43 7.00 -19.06 -6.01
CA PRO A 43 7.14 -20.51 -5.87
C PRO A 43 6.23 -21.02 -4.74
N ALA A 44 5.45 -22.07 -4.98
CA ALA A 44 4.57 -22.68 -3.97
C ALA A 44 5.25 -22.98 -2.61
N PRO A 45 6.57 -23.33 -2.54
CA PRO A 45 7.27 -23.48 -1.26
C PRO A 45 7.48 -22.17 -0.48
N ALA A 46 7.50 -21.01 -1.15
CA ALA A 46 7.66 -19.69 -0.51
C ALA A 46 6.37 -19.17 0.14
N LEU A 47 5.22 -19.74 -0.22
CA LEU A 47 3.93 -19.55 0.47
C LEU A 47 3.80 -20.38 1.75
N ARG A 48 4.79 -21.22 2.09
CA ARG A 48 4.81 -21.91 3.37
C ARG A 48 5.07 -20.88 4.47
N PHE A 49 4.04 -20.65 5.30
CA PHE A 49 4.01 -19.73 6.44
C PHE A 49 5.25 -19.82 7.35
N SER A 50 5.95 -20.96 7.35
CA SER A 50 7.15 -21.22 8.13
C SER A 50 8.47 -20.62 7.61
N TYR A 51 8.55 -20.06 6.39
CA TYR A 51 9.83 -19.54 5.87
C TYR A 51 10.18 -18.13 6.38
N THR A 52 9.19 -17.23 6.49
CA THR A 52 9.40 -15.87 7.03
C THR A 52 8.50 -15.53 8.22
N TRP A 53 7.72 -16.49 8.74
CA TRP A 53 6.82 -16.31 9.89
C TRP A 53 5.78 -15.18 9.72
N GLY A 54 5.60 -14.66 8.51
CA GLY A 54 4.86 -13.41 8.32
C GLY A 54 5.56 -12.19 8.94
N LEU A 55 6.82 -12.30 9.39
CA LEU A 55 7.58 -11.23 10.04
C LEU A 55 7.68 -9.97 9.19
N GLY A 56 7.81 -10.10 7.87
CA GLY A 56 7.80 -8.95 6.96
C GLY A 56 6.43 -8.25 6.90
N GLY A 57 5.34 -9.02 6.95
CA GLY A 57 3.98 -8.48 7.01
C GLY A 57 3.71 -7.80 8.36
N ILE A 58 4.09 -8.46 9.45
CA ILE A 58 3.99 -7.94 10.82
C ILE A 58 4.81 -6.66 10.96
N SER A 59 6.06 -6.63 10.52
CA SER A 59 6.89 -5.42 10.60
C SER A 59 6.33 -4.27 9.77
N THR A 60 5.77 -4.56 8.59
CA THR A 60 5.12 -3.54 7.75
C THR A 60 3.85 -3.00 8.42
N ILE A 61 3.03 -3.86 9.02
CA ILE A 61 1.83 -3.46 9.76
C ILE A 61 2.21 -2.63 10.98
N LEU A 62 3.21 -3.05 11.75
CA LEU A 62 3.70 -2.29 12.91
C LEU A 62 4.27 -0.93 12.50
N ALA A 63 5.03 -0.87 11.42
CA ALA A 63 5.56 0.39 10.89
C ALA A 63 4.41 1.32 10.45
N LEU A 64 3.38 0.79 9.78
CA LEU A 64 2.21 1.56 9.39
C LEU A 64 1.45 2.09 10.62
N LEU A 65 1.24 1.24 11.63
CA LEU A 65 0.63 1.67 12.90
C LEU A 65 1.44 2.79 13.55
N LEU A 66 2.77 2.65 13.62
CA LEU A 66 3.66 3.65 14.19
C LEU A 66 3.63 4.98 13.42
N ILE A 67 3.56 4.93 12.08
CA ILE A 67 3.43 6.14 11.25
C ILE A 67 2.11 6.84 11.55
N VAL A 68 1.00 6.09 11.60
CA VAL A 68 -0.32 6.66 11.87
C VAL A 68 -0.38 7.28 13.27
N THR A 69 0.05 6.56 14.31
CA THR A 69 0.04 7.09 15.68
C THR A 69 1.05 8.23 15.86
N GLY A 70 2.22 8.15 15.22
CA GLY A 70 3.21 9.23 15.22
C GLY A 70 2.70 10.52 14.59
N VAL A 71 2.00 10.44 13.46
CA VAL A 71 1.37 11.60 12.81
C VAL A 71 0.30 12.21 13.73
N LEU A 72 -0.51 11.37 14.39
CA LEU A 72 -1.50 11.85 15.36
C LEU A 72 -0.85 12.62 16.53
N LEU A 73 0.27 12.12 17.07
CA LEU A 73 1.01 12.80 18.14
C LEU A 73 1.57 14.16 17.68
N MET A 74 2.08 14.25 16.45
CA MET A 74 2.66 15.49 15.92
C MET A 74 1.65 16.64 15.77
N PHE A 75 0.35 16.36 15.63
CA PHE A 75 -0.66 17.43 15.60
C PHE A 75 -0.78 18.19 16.92
N ARG A 76 -0.45 17.56 18.06
CA ARG A 76 -0.63 18.16 19.39
C ARG A 76 0.68 18.38 20.16
N TYR A 77 1.73 17.63 19.83
CA TYR A 77 3.07 17.75 20.40
C TYR A 77 3.78 19.04 19.94
N ASP A 78 4.43 19.74 20.87
CA ASP A 78 5.27 20.91 20.59
C ASP A 78 6.75 20.53 20.80
N ALA A 79 7.55 20.63 19.74
CA ALA A 79 8.97 20.24 19.73
C ALA A 79 9.93 21.29 20.32
N SER A 80 9.44 22.22 21.14
CA SER A 80 10.28 23.16 21.91
C SER A 80 10.73 22.56 23.23
N VAL A 81 11.98 22.81 23.62
CA VAL A 81 12.59 22.26 24.85
C VAL A 81 11.81 22.69 26.08
N GLU A 82 11.25 23.90 26.05
CA GLU A 82 10.51 24.51 27.17
C GLU A 82 9.10 23.94 27.32
N ARG A 83 8.45 23.52 26.22
CA ARG A 83 7.04 23.06 26.23
C ARG A 83 6.86 21.57 25.98
N ALA A 84 7.92 20.83 25.65
CA ALA A 84 7.85 19.40 25.40
C ALA A 84 7.17 18.64 26.55
N TYR A 85 7.59 18.87 27.79
CA TYR A 85 7.01 18.19 28.96
C TYR A 85 5.53 18.52 29.15
N THR A 86 5.20 19.81 29.16
CA THR A 86 3.81 20.27 29.32
C THR A 86 2.92 19.79 28.17
N SER A 87 3.44 19.70 26.95
CA SER A 87 2.68 19.19 25.81
C SER A 87 2.23 17.75 26.05
N ILE A 88 3.11 16.87 26.54
CA ILE A 88 2.76 15.47 26.87
C ILE A 88 1.72 15.41 27.98
N GLN A 89 1.83 16.22 29.03
CA GLN A 89 0.82 16.25 30.11
C GLN A 89 -0.58 16.64 29.60
N VAL A 90 -0.66 17.56 28.63
CA VAL A 90 -1.95 17.94 28.05
C VAL A 90 -2.45 16.88 27.06
N LEU A 91 -1.55 16.18 26.35
CA LEU A 91 -1.94 15.01 25.55
C LEU A 91 -2.61 13.94 26.42
N GLU A 92 -2.05 13.66 27.60
CA GLU A 92 -2.57 12.61 28.49
C GLU A 92 -3.91 13.00 29.14
N THR A 93 -4.08 14.27 29.50
CA THR A 93 -5.24 14.71 30.31
C THR A 93 -6.39 15.31 29.52
N GLU A 94 -6.14 15.90 28.34
CA GLU A 94 -7.16 16.61 27.57
C GLU A 94 -7.48 16.00 26.20
N VAL A 95 -6.65 15.07 25.70
CA VAL A 95 -6.89 14.42 24.40
C VAL A 95 -7.55 13.06 24.62
N ALA A 96 -8.71 12.85 23.97
CA ALA A 96 -9.39 11.57 23.98
C ALA A 96 -8.47 10.48 23.36
N PHE A 97 -8.33 9.34 24.05
CA PHE A 97 -7.39 8.25 23.72
C PHE A 97 -5.90 8.64 23.82
N GLY A 98 -5.56 9.68 24.59
CA GLY A 98 -4.18 10.07 24.89
C GLY A 98 -3.50 9.24 26.00
N SER A 99 -4.28 8.43 26.73
CA SER A 99 -3.82 7.52 27.81
C SER A 99 -3.43 6.13 27.30
#